data_AF-A0A9D5BL96-F1
#
_entry.id   AF-A0A9D5BL96-F1
#
_cell.length_a   1.000
_cell.length_b   1.000
_cell.length_c   1.000
_cell.angle_alpha   90.00
_cell.angle_beta   90.00
_cell.angle_gamma   90.00
#
_symmetry.space_group_name_H-M   'P 1'
#
loop_
_entity.id
_entity.type
_entity.pdbx_description
1 polymer ?
#
loop_
_entity_poly.entity_id
_entity_poly.type
_entity_poly.pdbx_seq_one_letter_code
_entity_poly.pdbx_strand_id
1 'polypeptide(L)'
;MANHIISNCINIFVILSTIIAVHYSTVEAGKCSEVFQRCDDMDCPSHCKSTYGNRSLGHTCDLFYLCTCFFDQDSSSTNMCQIGNGTCYAGECDAACCNAKCASSLNHGSGTCIPNQHTKDRCVCSYKS
;
A
#
# COMPACT_ATOMS: atom_id res chain seq x y z
N MET A 1 -27.87 -40.37 24.22
CA MET A 1 -26.45 -40.03 24.39
C MET A 1 -25.94 -39.43 23.10
N ALA A 2 -26.10 -38.12 22.91
CA ALA A 2 -25.78 -37.44 21.65
C ALA A 2 -25.31 -36.00 21.90
N ASN A 3 -24.35 -35.80 22.82
CA ASN A 3 -23.91 -34.46 23.21
C ASN A 3 -22.39 -34.21 23.13
N HIS A 4 -21.60 -35.07 22.47
CA HIS A 4 -20.14 -34.88 22.42
C HIS A 4 -19.54 -34.57 21.03
N ILE A 5 -20.32 -34.58 19.96
CA ILE A 5 -19.78 -34.37 18.59
C ILE A 5 -19.74 -32.88 18.20
N ILE A 6 -20.56 -32.03 18.82
CA ILE A 6 -20.72 -30.62 18.43
C ILE A 6 -19.58 -29.73 18.96
N SER A 7 -18.87 -30.17 20.01
CA SER A 7 -17.85 -29.33 20.67
C SER A 7 -16.53 -29.20 19.91
N ASN A 8 -16.23 -30.10 18.96
CA ASN A 8 -14.92 -30.13 18.30
C ASN A 8 -14.90 -29.56 16.87
N CYS A 9 -16.07 -29.35 16.27
CA CYS A 9 -16.16 -28.71 14.95
C CYS A 9 -16.09 -27.19 15.01
N ILE A 10 -16.42 -26.58 16.16
CA ILE A 10 -16.47 -25.12 16.32
C ILE A 10 -15.06 -24.52 16.34
N ASN A 11 -14.07 -25.23 16.87
CA ASN A 11 -12.69 -24.72 16.97
C ASN A 11 -11.94 -24.71 15.63
N ILE A 12 -12.38 -25.46 14.62
CA ILE A 12 -11.73 -25.47 13.30
C ILE A 12 -12.22 -24.28 12.44
N PHE A 13 -13.47 -23.83 12.62
CA PHE A 13 -13.99 -22.68 11.89
C PHE A 13 -13.41 -21.33 12.34
N VAL A 14 -12.92 -21.23 13.58
CA VAL A 14 -12.31 -19.98 14.10
C VAL A 14 -10.88 -19.77 13.58
N ILE A 15 -10.19 -20.85 13.15
CA ILE A 15 -8.82 -20.74 12.63
C ILE A 15 -8.82 -20.42 11.12
N LEU A 16 -9.89 -20.74 10.39
CA LEU A 16 -9.98 -20.47 8.95
C LEU A 16 -10.45 -19.05 8.60
N SER A 17 -11.00 -18.29 9.56
CA SER A 17 -11.53 -16.94 9.32
C SER A 17 -10.47 -15.83 9.35
N THR A 18 -9.24 -16.11 9.76
CA THR A 18 -8.18 -15.10 9.86
C THR A 18 -7.24 -15.04 8.65
N ILE A 19 -7.42 -15.90 7.64
CA ILE A 19 -6.58 -15.92 6.42
C ILE A 19 -7.24 -15.19 5.24
N ILE A 20 -8.31 -14.43 5.50
CA ILE A 20 -9.03 -13.63 4.49
C ILE A 20 -8.96 -12.15 4.91
N ALA A 21 -7.75 -11.64 5.13
CA ALA A 21 -7.50 -10.20 5.28
C ALA A 21 -6.33 -9.72 4.40
N VAL A 22 -5.93 -10.51 3.40
CA VAL A 22 -5.11 -10.05 2.26
C VAL A 22 -5.96 -10.13 0.99
N HIS A 23 -7.26 -9.87 1.12
CA HIS A 23 -8.11 -9.69 -0.04
C HIS A 23 -7.89 -8.28 -0.56
N TYR A 24 -7.10 -8.21 -1.63
CA TYR A 24 -7.22 -7.25 -2.71
C TYR A 24 -7.64 -5.86 -2.25
N SER A 25 -6.66 -4.98 -2.08
CA SER A 25 -6.90 -3.55 -2.30
C SER A 25 -7.28 -3.41 -3.78
N THR A 26 -8.55 -3.67 -4.11
CA THR A 26 -9.16 -3.08 -5.29
C THR A 26 -9.00 -1.59 -5.08
N VAL A 27 -7.97 -1.03 -5.72
CA VAL A 27 -7.79 0.40 -5.83
C VAL A 27 -9.14 0.95 -6.26
N GLU A 28 -9.73 1.73 -5.37
CA GLU A 28 -11.09 2.19 -5.57
C GLU A 28 -11.05 3.13 -6.76
N ALA A 29 -11.77 2.80 -7.83
CA ALA A 29 -11.71 3.56 -9.07
C ALA A 29 -11.93 5.05 -8.81
N GLY A 30 -10.99 5.88 -9.27
CA GLY A 30 -11.00 7.31 -9.02
C GLY A 30 -10.31 7.74 -7.71
N LYS A 31 -9.65 6.84 -6.97
CA LYS A 31 -8.74 7.19 -5.88
C LYS A 31 -7.31 6.84 -6.23
N CYS A 32 -6.42 7.80 -6.03
CA CYS A 32 -5.01 7.67 -6.38
C CYS A 32 -4.14 8.08 -5.20
N SER A 33 -2.87 7.71 -5.29
CA SER A 33 -1.86 8.15 -4.34
C SER A 33 -0.60 8.57 -5.06
N GLU A 34 0.19 9.42 -4.43
CA GLU A 34 1.51 9.82 -4.92
C GLU A 34 2.47 9.93 -3.75
N VAL A 35 3.72 9.54 -4.02
CA VAL A 35 4.77 9.44 -3.02
C VAL A 35 5.71 10.63 -3.15
N PHE A 36 5.99 11.31 -2.04
CA PHE A 36 6.82 12.51 -1.99
C PHE A 36 8.05 12.33 -1.09
N GLN A 37 8.73 13.45 -0.83
CA GLN A 37 9.86 13.57 0.08
C GLN A 37 9.51 13.09 1.49
N ARG A 38 10.54 12.99 2.33
CA ARG A 38 10.34 12.47 3.67
C ARG A 38 9.57 13.47 4.55
N CYS A 39 8.79 12.96 5.48
CA CYS A 39 8.01 13.78 6.40
C CYS A 39 8.83 14.58 7.42
N ASP A 40 10.13 14.27 7.56
CA ASP A 40 11.07 15.07 8.35
C ASP A 40 11.73 16.19 7.52
N ASP A 41 11.67 16.12 6.19
CA ASP A 41 12.16 17.16 5.27
C ASP A 41 11.05 18.14 4.84
N MET A 42 9.77 17.77 5.03
CA MET A 42 8.62 18.60 4.66
C MET A 42 7.36 18.35 5.51
N ASP A 43 6.51 19.38 5.62
CA ASP A 43 5.17 19.25 6.19
C ASP A 43 4.22 18.55 5.20
N CYS A 44 4.21 17.22 5.26
CA CYS A 44 3.39 16.33 4.43
C CYS A 44 1.89 16.72 4.37
N PRO A 45 1.20 16.97 5.51
CA PRO A 45 -0.18 17.43 5.48
C PRO A 45 -0.40 18.68 4.62
N SER A 46 0.40 19.73 4.85
CA SER A 46 0.26 21.00 4.12
C SER A 46 0.61 20.84 2.65
N HIS A 47 1.63 20.02 2.35
CA HIS A 47 2.02 19.71 0.97
C HIS A 47 0.87 19.01 0.22
N CYS A 48 0.33 17.92 0.74
CA CYS A 48 -0.74 17.18 0.09
C CYS A 48 -2.00 18.04 -0.13
N LYS A 49 -2.33 18.90 0.85
CA LYS A 49 -3.45 19.83 0.73
C LYS A 49 -3.18 20.90 -0.34
N SER A 50 -1.97 21.44 -0.40
CA SER A 50 -1.58 22.43 -1.42
C SER A 50 -1.58 21.84 -2.83
N THR A 51 -1.04 20.62 -3.00
CA THR A 51 -0.89 19.96 -4.29
C THR A 51 -2.23 19.54 -4.90
N TYR A 52 -3.15 18.98 -4.12
CA TYR A 52 -4.42 18.44 -4.63
C TYR A 52 -5.66 19.29 -4.30
N GLY A 53 -5.53 20.27 -3.40
CA GLY A 53 -6.64 21.14 -3.01
C GLY A 53 -7.83 20.33 -2.48
N ASN A 54 -9.02 20.59 -3.06
CA ASN A 54 -10.26 19.91 -2.69
C ASN A 54 -10.29 18.42 -3.06
N ARG A 55 -9.38 17.95 -3.91
CA ARG A 55 -9.25 16.52 -4.24
C ARG A 55 -8.39 15.78 -3.22
N SER A 56 -7.76 16.47 -2.27
CA SER A 56 -6.94 15.82 -1.24
C SER A 56 -7.83 15.01 -0.30
N LEU A 57 -7.60 13.70 -0.24
CA LEU A 57 -8.28 12.78 0.65
C LEU A 57 -7.54 12.58 1.98
N GLY A 58 -6.26 12.96 2.01
CA GLY A 58 -5.43 12.87 3.19
C GLY A 58 -3.98 12.57 2.84
N HIS A 59 -3.23 12.19 3.87
CA HIS A 59 -1.83 11.83 3.74
C HIS A 59 -1.47 10.76 4.79
N THR A 60 -0.35 10.09 4.57
CA THR A 60 0.30 9.26 5.57
C THR A 60 1.80 9.53 5.57
N CYS A 61 2.40 9.37 6.74
CA CYS A 61 3.84 9.27 6.93
C CYS A 61 4.10 7.87 7.46
N ASP A 62 4.71 7.02 6.64
CA ASP A 62 4.99 5.65 7.05
C ASP A 62 6.14 5.58 8.08
N LEU A 63 6.45 4.38 8.56
CA LEU A 63 7.54 4.13 9.53
C LEU A 63 8.93 4.49 8.97
N PHE A 64 9.06 4.68 7.66
CA PHE A 64 10.26 5.14 6.99
C PHE A 64 10.21 6.64 6.70
N TYR A 65 9.25 7.37 7.27
CA TYR A 65 9.00 8.78 7.01
C TYR A 65 8.61 9.07 5.55
N LEU A 66 8.02 8.13 4.81
CA LEU A 66 7.55 8.39 3.45
C LEU A 66 6.24 9.18 3.48
N CYS A 67 6.26 10.39 2.95
CA CYS A 67 5.02 11.11 2.70
C CYS A 67 4.30 10.48 1.52
N THR A 68 3.08 10.00 1.73
CA THR A 68 2.17 9.60 0.65
C THR A 68 0.91 10.43 0.74
N CYS A 69 0.56 11.12 -0.35
CA CYS A 69 -0.68 11.84 -0.46
C CYS A 69 -1.74 10.96 -1.13
N PHE A 70 -2.97 11.00 -0.63
CA PHE A 70 -4.12 10.35 -1.25
C PHE A 70 -5.04 11.42 -1.84
N PHE A 71 -5.57 11.17 -3.03
CA PHE A 71 -6.41 12.15 -3.71
C PHE A 71 -7.41 11.50 -4.67
N ASP A 72 -8.52 12.22 -4.92
CA ASP A 72 -9.45 11.89 -5.97
C ASP A 72 -8.84 12.18 -7.35
N GLN A 73 -8.92 11.18 -8.19
CA GLN A 73 -8.49 11.19 -9.57
C GLN A 73 -9.71 10.96 -10.47
N ASP A 74 -9.72 11.60 -11.64
CA ASP A 74 -10.75 11.30 -12.63
C ASP A 74 -10.65 9.82 -13.04
N SER A 75 -11.78 9.10 -13.02
CA SER A 75 -11.85 7.69 -13.42
C SER A 75 -11.38 7.41 -14.85
N SER A 76 -11.35 8.42 -15.72
CA SER A 76 -10.81 8.35 -17.08
C SER A 76 -9.31 8.66 -17.18
N SER A 77 -8.67 9.05 -16.06
CA SER A 77 -7.26 9.40 -16.03
C SER A 77 -6.40 8.19 -16.33
N THR A 78 -5.38 8.39 -17.18
CA THR A 78 -4.37 7.38 -17.48
C THR A 78 -3.10 7.56 -16.65
N ASN A 79 -3.09 8.51 -15.70
CA ASN A 79 -1.91 8.78 -14.89
C ASN A 79 -1.69 7.64 -13.90
N MET A 80 -0.43 7.25 -13.75
CA MET A 80 -0.03 6.23 -12.79
C MET A 80 -0.07 6.80 -11.37
N CYS A 81 -0.64 6.02 -10.47
CA CYS A 81 -0.57 6.24 -9.03
C CYS A 81 0.67 5.57 -8.45
N GLN A 82 1.12 6.07 -7.31
CA GLN A 82 2.28 5.54 -6.58
C GLN A 82 1.96 5.32 -5.11
N ILE A 83 2.42 4.21 -4.55
CA ILE A 83 2.27 3.92 -3.13
C ILE A 83 3.51 3.21 -2.59
N GLY A 84 3.93 3.55 -1.36
CA GLY A 84 4.96 2.82 -0.65
C GLY A 84 4.47 1.43 -0.24
N ASN A 85 5.30 0.41 -0.46
CA ASN A 85 5.01 -0.99 -0.15
C ASN A 85 6.14 -1.66 0.64
N GLY A 86 6.63 -0.94 1.66
CA GLY A 86 7.69 -1.41 2.56
C GLY A 86 9.10 -1.12 2.05
N THR A 87 10.07 -1.88 2.57
CA THR A 87 11.49 -1.70 2.28
C THR A 87 12.00 -2.67 1.23
N CYS A 88 13.00 -2.20 0.51
CA CYS A 88 13.89 -3.03 -0.28
C CYS A 88 15.20 -3.25 0.48
N TYR A 89 15.60 -4.51 0.63
CA TYR A 89 16.92 -4.87 1.14
C TYR A 89 17.34 -6.25 0.64
N ALA A 90 18.65 -6.35 0.38
CA ALA A 90 19.28 -7.59 0.00
C ALA A 90 19.08 -8.64 1.11
N GLY A 91 18.54 -9.81 0.74
CA GLY A 91 18.30 -10.93 1.63
C GLY A 91 16.83 -11.15 2.04
N GLU A 92 15.93 -10.19 1.82
CA GLU A 92 14.49 -10.43 2.02
C GLU A 92 13.62 -9.95 0.86
N CYS A 93 13.78 -8.70 0.43
CA CYS A 93 13.01 -8.18 -0.70
C CYS A 93 13.85 -7.22 -1.53
N ASP A 94 14.44 -7.73 -2.59
CA ASP A 94 15.15 -6.94 -3.59
C ASP A 94 14.18 -6.33 -4.62
N ALA A 95 14.73 -5.75 -5.69
CA ALA A 95 13.94 -5.16 -6.77
C ALA A 95 12.98 -6.16 -7.43
N ALA A 96 13.38 -7.42 -7.60
CA ALA A 96 12.54 -8.45 -8.20
C ALA A 96 11.38 -8.81 -7.26
N CYS A 97 11.65 -8.97 -5.96
CA CYS A 97 10.62 -9.16 -4.94
C CYS A 97 9.65 -7.97 -4.88
N CYS A 98 10.15 -6.73 -4.85
CA CYS A 98 9.32 -5.53 -4.84
C CYS A 98 8.39 -5.49 -6.06
N ASN A 99 8.93 -5.71 -7.26
CA ASN A 99 8.14 -5.75 -8.47
C ASN A 99 7.07 -6.86 -8.44
N ALA A 100 7.44 -8.07 -8.02
CA ALA A 100 6.51 -9.19 -7.91
C ALA A 100 5.39 -8.91 -6.91
N LYS A 101 5.71 -8.33 -5.74
CA LYS A 101 4.71 -7.90 -4.76
C LYS A 101 3.73 -6.91 -5.38
N CYS A 102 4.22 -5.82 -5.97
CA CYS A 102 3.37 -4.80 -6.59
C CYS A 102 2.50 -5.37 -7.71
N ALA A 103 3.06 -6.20 -8.58
CA ALA A 103 2.32 -6.83 -9.68
C ALA A 103 1.24 -7.81 -9.18
N SER A 104 1.47 -8.47 -8.04
CA SER A 104 0.50 -9.38 -7.43
C SER A 104 -0.61 -8.66 -6.66
N SER A 105 -0.33 -7.46 -6.14
CA SER A 105 -1.23 -6.76 -5.21
C SER A 105 -2.02 -5.61 -5.83
N LEU A 106 -1.58 -5.08 -6.97
CA LEU A 106 -2.15 -3.88 -7.58
C LEU A 106 -2.42 -4.08 -9.07
N ASN A 107 -3.49 -3.45 -9.56
CA ASN A 107 -3.89 -3.54 -10.96
C ASN A 107 -2.82 -2.91 -11.87
N HIS A 108 -2.27 -3.71 -12.79
CA HIS A 108 -1.11 -3.34 -13.59
C HIS A 108 0.06 -2.79 -12.75
N GLY A 109 0.21 -3.32 -11.53
CA GLY A 109 1.23 -2.90 -10.59
C GLY A 109 2.65 -3.23 -11.08
N SER A 110 3.57 -2.30 -10.87
CA SER A 110 5.01 -2.53 -11.06
C SER A 110 5.78 -1.87 -9.93
N GLY A 111 6.79 -2.56 -9.39
CA GLY A 111 7.54 -2.11 -8.21
C GLY A 111 8.95 -1.67 -8.56
N THR A 112 9.44 -0.64 -7.88
CA THR A 112 10.84 -0.20 -7.97
C THR A 112 11.37 0.10 -6.58
N CYS A 113 12.64 -0.25 -6.35
CA CYS A 113 13.36 0.12 -5.14
C CYS A 113 13.99 1.50 -5.32
N ILE A 114 13.51 2.47 -4.55
CA ILE A 114 14.01 3.84 -4.58
C ILE A 114 15.01 4.03 -3.44
N PRO A 115 16.23 4.55 -3.72
CA PRO A 115 17.20 4.84 -2.69
C PRO A 115 16.66 5.78 -1.63
N ASN A 116 16.98 5.49 -0.38
CA ASN A 116 16.49 6.26 0.74
C ASN A 116 17.64 6.59 1.69
N GLN A 117 18.05 7.86 1.68
CA GLN A 117 19.25 8.28 2.40
C GLN A 117 19.14 7.98 3.90
N HIS A 118 20.24 7.49 4.47
CA HIS A 118 20.38 7.13 5.89
C HIS A 118 19.50 5.96 6.38
N THR A 119 18.71 5.33 5.51
CA THR A 119 17.83 4.21 5.88
C THR A 119 17.79 3.17 4.75
N LYS A 120 16.87 2.20 4.81
CA LYS A 120 16.73 1.16 3.78
C LYS A 120 15.99 1.73 2.57
N ASP A 121 16.38 1.28 1.38
CA ASP A 121 15.68 1.57 0.13
C ASP A 121 14.20 1.23 0.27
N ARG A 122 13.33 1.93 -0.44
CA ARG A 122 11.88 1.77 -0.33
C ARG A 122 11.33 1.09 -1.56
N CYS A 123 10.46 0.11 -1.37
CA CYS A 123 9.67 -0.43 -2.45
C CYS A 123 8.53 0.55 -2.74
N VAL A 124 8.49 1.11 -3.94
CA VAL A 124 7.39 1.96 -4.41
C VAL A 124 6.70 1.26 -5.58
N CYS A 125 5.40 1.05 -5.45
CA CYS A 125 4.57 0.48 -6.49
C CYS A 125 3.95 1.58 -7.34
N SER A 126 4.07 1.48 -8.66
CA SER A 126 3.25 2.23 -9.61
C SER A 126 2.06 1.38 -10.04
N TYR A 127 0.85 1.94 -10.10
CA TYR A 127 -0.37 1.23 -10.48
C TYR A 127 -1.37 2.15 -11.20
N LYS A 128 -2.40 1.58 -11.81
CA LYS A 128 -3.56 2.32 -12.34
C LYS A 128 -4.72 2.22 -11.35
N SER A 129 -5.33 3.35 -11.00
CA SER A 129 -6.55 3.39 -10.19
C SER A 129 -7.77 2.86 -10.95
#